data_AF-A0A0T6Y278-F1
#
_entry.id   AF-A0A0T6Y278-F1
#
_cell.length_a   1.000
_cell.length_b   1.000
_cell.length_c   1.000
_cell.angle_alpha   90.00
_cell.angle_beta   90.00
_cell.angle_gamma   90.00
#
_symmetry.space_group_name_H-M   'P 1'
#
loop_
_entity.id
_entity.type
_entity.pdbx_description
1 polymer ?
#
loop_
_entity_poly.entity_id
_entity_poly.type
_entity_poly.pdbx_seq_one_letter_code
_entity_poly.pdbx_strand_id
1 'polypeptide(L)'
;MLAVVEMLSVEDRATILAAMSTWRNAFLAEGRVISDGDHELCLVPKLDVWLKAGQWRQAEMPFYSVLGQMSAPADEIVEINPPKQGLPGNNRGLIGRDAEGKLWLLRTGAIQVPGGVRNLESLEAQPDLQVQVRLSNGNSKTYYKVACLEGSSAEIVRQTKDFVARAAKLRERPAPDPLQEQISRLPGTAFYRLNIRPQGIDKVLEVVDEDQIAIGWSEAATLVSPEVQESEFRDILHAAYGDRVHPGKSAGEMQRFLRRMKIGDVVLVPHSSGVYVGRVLSDPVYYPELVDHDTAFRRNVAWLKGGKPYEKASFTDDTVASLNARGTCITLEKHRDAILDVIYSDWQALSVILDAEVNGTGITSPSYSLIQARPEQIYFRQRLMEMYGERCCLTGTTIVDILQAAHISPHHMGGPRVNHPENGLLLRADIHGLFDRKLLSVDPQTMTICLAPSIAECPEYAFLHGKKVHLHAHGSRLGQHFDEAQRSWKTLWPDVSTS
;
A
#
# COMPACT_ATOMS: atom_id res chain seq x y z
N MET A 1 -37.09 23.94 -9.23
CA MET A 1 -36.11 24.99 -8.88
C MET A 1 -36.54 25.59 -7.56
N LEU A 2 -35.92 25.19 -6.45
CA LEU A 2 -36.07 25.90 -5.19
C LEU A 2 -35.34 27.24 -5.33
N ALA A 3 -36.01 28.34 -4.96
CA ALA A 3 -35.43 29.67 -5.00
C ALA A 3 -34.21 29.71 -4.08
N VAL A 4 -33.04 29.96 -4.64
CA VAL A 4 -31.82 30.14 -3.86
C VAL A 4 -31.97 31.46 -3.12
N VAL A 5 -32.06 31.42 -1.79
CA VAL A 5 -32.08 32.63 -0.97
C VAL A 5 -30.72 33.32 -1.15
N GLU A 6 -30.74 34.58 -1.61
CA GLU A 6 -29.54 35.41 -1.74
C GLU A 6 -29.41 36.31 -0.49
N MET A 7 -28.21 36.33 0.09
CA MET A 7 -27.79 37.31 1.12
C MET A 7 -26.75 38.27 0.53
N LEU A 8 -26.61 39.45 1.14
CA LEU A 8 -25.55 40.41 0.81
C LEU A 8 -24.42 40.31 1.83
N SER A 9 -23.16 40.41 1.39
CA SER A 9 -22.03 40.53 2.31
C SER A 9 -22.09 41.82 3.12
N VAL A 10 -21.66 41.74 4.38
CA VAL A 10 -21.39 42.89 5.24
C VAL A 10 -19.88 43.03 5.34
N GLU A 11 -19.36 44.15 4.82
CA GLU A 11 -17.92 44.39 4.65
C GLU A 11 -17.43 45.60 5.45
N ASP A 12 -18.32 46.33 6.12
CA ASP A 12 -17.94 47.46 6.94
C ASP A 12 -17.42 47.02 8.32
N ARG A 13 -16.34 47.65 8.77
CA ARG A 13 -15.64 47.29 10.01
C ARG A 13 -16.52 47.34 11.25
N ALA A 14 -17.38 48.35 11.34
CA ALA A 14 -18.18 48.60 12.54
C ALA A 14 -19.23 47.51 12.74
N THR A 15 -19.96 47.15 11.68
CA THR A 15 -20.99 46.11 11.73
C THR A 15 -20.37 44.74 11.96
N ILE A 16 -19.23 44.41 11.35
CA ILE A 16 -18.56 43.13 11.59
C ILE A 16 -18.10 43.00 13.06
N LEU A 17 -17.51 44.05 13.63
CA LEU A 17 -17.08 44.04 15.03
C LEU A 17 -18.28 43.91 15.99
N ALA A 18 -19.38 44.63 15.70
CA ALA A 18 -20.60 44.52 16.48
C ALA A 18 -21.20 43.11 16.40
N ALA A 19 -21.30 42.54 15.20
CA ALA A 19 -21.79 41.19 14.96
C ALA A 19 -20.99 40.13 15.73
N MET A 20 -19.66 40.18 15.65
CA MET A 20 -18.79 39.24 16.38
C MET A 20 -18.88 39.44 17.89
N SER A 21 -19.07 40.68 18.36
CA SER A 21 -19.30 40.97 19.79
C SER A 21 -20.62 40.40 20.28
N THR A 22 -21.70 40.56 19.50
CA THR A 22 -23.02 39.97 19.81
C THR A 22 -22.92 38.45 19.92
N TRP A 23 -22.26 37.81 18.96
CA TRP A 23 -22.07 36.36 18.97
C TRP A 23 -21.25 35.87 20.18
N ARG A 24 -20.13 36.52 20.48
CA ARG A 24 -19.32 36.21 21.68
C ARG A 24 -20.12 36.43 22.97
N ASN A 25 -20.84 37.54 23.09
CA ASN A 25 -21.63 37.87 24.27
C ASN A 25 -22.77 36.86 24.50
N ALA A 26 -23.33 36.26 23.44
CA ALA A 26 -24.28 35.16 23.58
C ALA A 26 -23.67 33.94 24.29
N PHE A 27 -22.43 33.55 23.94
CA PHE A 27 -21.72 32.48 24.62
C PHE A 27 -21.36 32.84 26.07
N LEU A 28 -21.01 34.10 26.35
CA LEU A 28 -20.74 34.58 27.72
C LEU A 28 -22.01 34.57 28.59
N ALA A 29 -23.18 34.84 28.01
CA ALA A 29 -24.45 34.83 28.72
C ALA A 29 -24.96 33.41 29.04
N GLU A 30 -24.75 32.45 28.14
CA GLU A 30 -25.25 31.07 28.28
C GLU A 30 -24.24 30.13 28.95
N GLY A 31 -22.95 30.50 28.97
CA GLY A 31 -21.84 29.63 29.32
C GLY A 31 -21.10 30.00 30.59
N ARG A 32 -20.22 29.08 31.02
CA ARG A 32 -19.21 29.31 32.05
C ARG A 32 -17.88 29.62 31.37
N VAL A 33 -17.26 30.73 31.76
CA VAL A 33 -15.95 31.16 31.23
C VAL A 33 -14.82 30.61 32.09
N ILE A 34 -13.80 30.09 31.42
CA ILE A 34 -12.52 29.67 32.02
C ILE A 34 -11.39 30.35 31.24
N SER A 35 -10.34 30.79 31.95
CA SER A 35 -9.13 31.31 31.32
C SER A 35 -8.32 30.15 30.73
N ASP A 36 -7.91 30.28 29.46
CA ASP A 36 -7.09 29.32 28.72
C ASP A 36 -5.91 30.05 28.07
N GLY A 37 -4.90 30.37 28.90
CA GLY A 37 -3.76 31.21 28.49
C GLY A 37 -4.22 32.61 28.08
N ASP A 38 -3.88 33.01 26.86
CA ASP A 38 -4.29 34.30 26.25
C ASP A 38 -5.73 34.29 25.69
N HIS A 39 -6.43 33.16 25.79
CA HIS A 39 -7.77 32.99 25.24
C HIS A 39 -8.79 32.77 26.36
N GLU A 40 -10.04 33.06 26.06
CA GLU A 40 -11.19 32.73 26.88
C GLU A 40 -11.84 31.47 26.34
N LEU A 41 -12.04 30.47 27.20
CA LEU A 41 -12.79 29.27 26.88
C LEU A 41 -14.18 29.37 27.51
N CYS A 42 -15.20 29.56 26.68
CA CYS A 42 -16.60 29.61 27.06
C CYS A 42 -17.23 28.23 26.89
N LEU A 43 -17.58 27.58 27.99
CA LEU A 43 -18.21 26.26 28.00
C LEU A 43 -19.72 26.40 28.15
N VAL A 44 -20.51 25.75 27.30
CA VAL A 44 -21.98 25.70 27.41
C VAL A 44 -22.43 24.25 27.58
N PRO A 45 -22.30 23.64 28.77
CA PRO A 45 -22.54 22.21 28.98
C PRO A 45 -23.94 21.75 28.59
N LYS A 46 -24.97 22.60 28.81
CA LYS A 46 -26.37 22.26 28.50
C LYS A 46 -26.62 21.98 27.01
N LEU A 47 -25.77 22.53 26.14
CA LEU A 47 -25.91 22.40 24.69
C LEU A 47 -24.80 21.54 24.07
N ASP A 48 -23.86 21.00 24.86
CA ASP A 48 -22.70 20.24 24.34
C ASP A 48 -21.84 21.03 23.35
N VAL A 49 -21.55 22.30 23.64
CA VAL A 49 -20.70 23.16 22.80
C VAL A 49 -19.77 24.01 23.65
N TRP A 50 -18.57 24.29 23.13
CA TRP A 50 -17.66 25.28 23.67
C TRP A 50 -17.12 26.21 22.58
N LEU A 51 -16.78 27.44 22.98
CA LEU A 51 -16.14 28.46 22.15
C LEU A 51 -14.85 28.91 22.81
N LYS A 52 -13.73 28.75 22.12
CA LYS A 52 -12.45 29.38 22.45
C LYS A 52 -12.33 30.67 21.65
N ALA A 53 -12.34 31.80 22.34
CA ALA A 53 -12.29 33.13 21.75
C ALA A 53 -11.08 33.92 22.27
N GLY A 54 -10.41 34.69 21.41
CA GLY A 54 -9.34 35.60 21.84
C GLY A 54 -8.91 36.57 20.74
N GLN A 55 -7.87 37.36 21.04
CA GLN A 55 -7.21 38.24 20.07
C GLN A 55 -5.94 37.57 19.53
N TRP A 56 -5.77 37.53 18.21
CA TRP A 56 -4.53 37.06 17.58
C TRP A 56 -3.37 38.00 17.92
N ARG A 57 -2.19 37.44 18.26
CA ARG A 57 -0.97 38.22 18.55
C ARG A 57 -0.38 38.96 17.34
N GLN A 58 -0.86 38.70 16.12
CA GLN A 58 -0.44 39.39 14.88
C GLN A 58 -1.54 40.34 14.38
N ALA A 59 -1.15 41.56 14.01
CA ALA A 59 -2.01 42.72 13.77
C ALA A 59 -3.06 42.60 12.64
N GLU A 60 -3.05 41.52 11.85
CA GLU A 60 -3.83 41.40 10.60
C GLU A 60 -5.10 40.53 10.72
N MET A 61 -5.24 39.68 11.74
CA MET A 61 -6.44 38.85 11.96
C MET A 61 -7.18 39.28 13.25
N PRO A 62 -8.40 39.85 13.16
CA PRO A 62 -9.06 40.46 14.32
C PRO A 62 -9.73 39.47 15.28
N PHE A 63 -10.03 38.24 14.84
CA PHE A 63 -10.79 37.26 15.61
C PHE A 63 -10.06 35.92 15.60
N TYR A 64 -9.91 35.31 16.77
CA TYR A 64 -9.65 33.89 16.92
C TYR A 64 -10.89 33.27 17.55
N SER A 65 -11.64 32.47 16.80
CA SER A 65 -12.85 31.82 17.27
C SER A 65 -12.88 30.38 16.79
N VAL A 66 -12.62 29.47 17.72
CA VAL A 66 -12.60 28.02 17.51
C VAL A 66 -13.69 27.38 18.37
N LEU A 67 -14.45 26.48 17.78
CA LEU A 67 -15.56 25.80 18.42
C LEU A 67 -15.34 24.29 18.43
N GLY A 68 -15.86 23.64 19.46
CA GLY A 68 -15.94 22.18 19.55
C GLY A 68 -17.11 21.72 20.41
N GLN A 69 -17.17 20.42 20.68
CA GLN A 69 -18.19 19.81 21.53
C GLN A 69 -17.61 19.46 22.90
N MET A 70 -18.45 19.51 23.94
CA MET A 70 -18.02 19.17 25.30
C MET A 70 -17.79 17.66 25.46
N SER A 71 -18.49 16.85 24.67
CA SER A 71 -18.32 15.40 24.53
C SER A 71 -16.96 15.00 23.95
N ALA A 72 -16.29 15.91 23.23
CA ALA A 72 -14.93 15.76 22.70
C ALA A 72 -14.12 17.06 22.92
N PRO A 73 -13.76 17.39 24.17
CA PRO A 73 -13.29 18.73 24.54
C PRO A 73 -11.89 19.07 23.99
N ALA A 74 -11.14 18.08 23.52
CA ALA A 74 -9.85 18.27 22.86
C ALA A 74 -9.97 18.61 21.37
N ASP A 75 -11.16 18.46 20.78
CA ASP A 75 -11.36 18.57 19.34
C ASP A 75 -11.78 19.98 18.94
N GLU A 76 -10.86 20.72 18.32
CA GLU A 76 -11.14 22.00 17.68
C GLU A 76 -11.90 21.80 16.36
N ILE A 77 -13.23 21.65 16.41
CA ILE A 77 -14.09 21.21 15.29
C ILE A 77 -14.14 22.20 14.13
N VAL A 78 -14.40 23.48 14.41
CA VAL A 78 -14.56 24.49 13.38
C VAL A 78 -14.07 25.86 13.83
N GLU A 79 -13.36 26.54 12.93
CA GLU A 79 -12.92 27.92 13.07
C GLU A 79 -13.85 28.85 12.29
N ILE A 80 -14.28 29.96 12.89
CA ILE A 80 -15.17 30.95 12.26
C ILE A 80 -14.62 32.35 12.46
N ASN A 81 -13.78 32.79 11.52
CA ASN A 81 -13.10 34.08 11.57
C ASN A 81 -13.43 34.91 10.32
N PRO A 82 -14.40 35.84 10.40
CA PRO A 82 -14.65 36.83 9.35
C PRO A 82 -13.50 37.86 9.21
N PRO A 83 -13.35 38.52 8.04
CA PRO A 83 -12.39 39.61 7.89
C PRO A 83 -12.72 40.79 8.82
N LYS A 84 -11.72 41.61 9.15
CA LYS A 84 -11.93 42.84 9.96
C LYS A 84 -12.81 43.86 9.25
N GLN A 85 -12.70 43.91 7.93
CA GLN A 85 -13.42 44.76 7.00
C GLN A 85 -13.12 44.28 5.57
N GLY A 86 -13.92 44.71 4.60
CA GLY A 86 -13.76 44.36 3.20
C GLY A 86 -14.11 42.92 2.87
N LEU A 87 -13.74 42.51 1.67
CA LEU A 87 -14.03 41.19 1.13
C LEU A 87 -13.37 40.05 1.95
N PRO A 88 -14.03 38.90 2.08
CA PRO A 88 -13.42 37.72 2.67
C PRO A 88 -12.33 37.21 1.73
N GLY A 89 -11.05 37.44 2.06
CA GLY A 89 -9.91 36.87 1.36
C GLY A 89 -9.83 35.34 1.55
N ASN A 90 -8.76 34.85 2.18
CA ASN A 90 -8.69 33.45 2.63
C ASN A 90 -9.54 33.17 3.88
N ASN A 91 -10.19 34.21 4.40
CA ASN A 91 -11.08 34.12 5.55
C ASN A 91 -12.25 33.18 5.25
N ARG A 92 -12.52 32.37 6.25
CA ARG A 92 -13.37 31.21 6.17
C ARG A 92 -14.79 31.54 6.66
N GLY A 93 -14.93 32.56 7.52
CA GLY A 93 -16.20 33.14 7.97
C GLY A 93 -16.59 34.41 7.21
N LEU A 94 -17.87 34.78 7.29
CA LEU A 94 -18.43 36.01 6.70
C LEU A 94 -19.63 36.48 7.54
N ILE A 95 -19.89 37.79 7.55
CA ILE A 95 -21.16 38.34 8.01
C ILE A 95 -22.04 38.62 6.79
N GLY A 96 -23.25 38.09 6.79
CA GLY A 96 -24.23 38.30 5.74
C GLY A 96 -25.46 39.04 6.25
N ARG A 97 -26.19 39.68 5.35
CA ARG A 97 -27.49 40.29 5.60
C ARG A 97 -28.55 39.64 4.72
N ASP A 98 -29.65 39.21 5.32
CA ASP A 98 -30.78 38.65 4.59
C ASP A 98 -31.71 39.72 4.02
N ALA A 99 -32.74 39.27 3.30
CA ALA A 99 -33.72 40.15 2.65
C ALA A 99 -34.53 41.00 3.66
N GLU A 100 -34.63 40.57 4.91
CA GLU A 100 -35.29 41.29 6.00
C GLU A 100 -34.33 42.22 6.76
N GLY A 101 -33.05 42.23 6.39
CA GLY A 101 -32.02 43.05 7.01
C GLY A 101 -31.35 42.41 8.24
N LYS A 102 -31.68 41.16 8.60
CA LYS A 102 -31.08 40.50 9.76
C LYS A 102 -29.65 40.09 9.48
N LEU A 103 -28.81 40.20 10.50
CA LEU A 103 -27.40 39.81 10.42
C LEU A 103 -27.23 38.31 10.70
N TRP A 104 -26.43 37.66 9.87
CA TRP A 104 -26.08 36.25 10.00
C TRP A 104 -24.57 36.07 10.05
N LEU A 105 -24.11 35.24 10.99
CA LEU A 105 -22.78 34.66 10.93
C LEU A 105 -22.80 33.48 9.97
N LEU A 106 -21.86 33.48 9.02
CA LEU A 106 -21.80 32.53 7.92
C LEU A 106 -20.41 31.88 7.83
N ARG A 107 -20.35 30.68 7.26
CA ARG A 107 -19.11 29.92 7.09
C ARG A 107 -19.08 29.19 5.75
N THR A 108 -17.93 29.20 5.06
CA THR A 108 -17.77 28.41 3.82
C THR A 108 -17.80 26.90 4.11
N GLY A 109 -18.19 26.09 3.11
CA GLY A 109 -18.34 24.63 3.26
C GLY A 109 -17.07 23.87 3.63
N ALA A 110 -15.88 24.42 3.37
CA ALA A 110 -14.60 23.77 3.63
C ALA A 110 -14.23 23.76 5.14
N ILE A 111 -14.15 22.57 5.72
CA ILE A 111 -13.82 22.27 7.13
C ILE A 111 -12.48 21.52 7.18
N GLN A 112 -11.59 21.96 8.08
CA GLN A 112 -10.35 21.25 8.37
C GLN A 112 -10.66 20.03 9.26
N VAL A 113 -10.22 18.86 8.84
CA VAL A 113 -10.35 17.59 9.58
C VAL A 113 -9.00 16.88 9.61
N PRO A 114 -8.77 15.90 10.51
CA PRO A 114 -7.59 15.04 10.42
C PRO A 114 -7.47 14.43 9.02
N GLY A 115 -6.29 14.55 8.40
CA GLY A 115 -6.05 14.05 7.04
C GLY A 115 -6.43 15.01 5.90
N GLY A 116 -6.92 16.22 6.16
CA GLY A 116 -7.08 17.26 5.12
C GLY A 116 -8.28 18.19 5.27
N VAL A 117 -8.88 18.58 4.14
CA VAL A 117 -10.05 19.46 4.08
C VAL A 117 -11.24 18.67 3.51
N ARG A 118 -12.40 18.76 4.19
CA ARG A 118 -13.68 18.22 3.70
C ARG A 118 -14.69 19.33 3.50
N ASN A 119 -15.69 19.08 2.67
CA ASN A 119 -16.73 20.04 2.31
C ASN A 119 -18.06 19.63 2.94
N LEU A 120 -18.78 20.56 3.58
CA LEU A 120 -20.11 20.32 4.18
C LEU A 120 -21.15 19.85 3.15
N GLU A 121 -20.89 20.09 1.86
CA GLU A 121 -21.64 19.60 0.71
C GLU A 121 -21.60 18.07 0.57
N SER A 122 -20.63 17.38 1.19
CA SER A 122 -20.54 15.91 1.15
C SER A 122 -21.51 15.22 2.11
N LEU A 123 -22.14 15.97 3.02
CA LEU A 123 -23.21 15.47 3.89
C LEU A 123 -24.56 15.64 3.17
N GLU A 124 -25.59 14.91 3.60
CA GLU A 124 -26.95 15.06 3.08
C GLU A 124 -27.35 16.54 2.93
N ALA A 125 -27.81 16.88 1.73
CA ALA A 125 -28.15 18.24 1.38
C ALA A 125 -29.27 18.77 2.28
N GLN A 126 -29.00 19.90 2.94
CA GLN A 126 -30.01 20.67 3.69
C GLN A 126 -30.10 22.05 3.03
N PRO A 127 -30.96 22.20 2.01
CA PRO A 127 -31.04 23.42 1.21
C PRO A 127 -31.30 24.68 2.06
N ASP A 128 -32.03 24.55 3.17
CA ASP A 128 -32.40 25.67 4.05
C ASP A 128 -31.23 26.30 4.82
N LEU A 129 -30.13 25.55 4.96
CA LEU A 129 -28.90 26.00 5.62
C LEU A 129 -27.88 26.60 4.66
N GLN A 130 -27.98 26.30 3.37
CA GLN A 130 -27.10 26.86 2.34
C GLN A 130 -27.67 28.19 1.84
N VAL A 131 -26.78 29.14 1.59
CA VAL A 131 -27.14 30.46 1.10
C VAL A 131 -26.12 30.94 0.07
N GLN A 132 -26.57 31.57 -1.01
CA GLN A 132 -25.67 32.30 -1.90
C GLN A 132 -25.48 33.70 -1.35
N VAL A 133 -24.22 34.11 -1.18
CA VAL A 133 -23.90 35.45 -0.71
C VAL A 133 -23.27 36.24 -1.84
N ARG A 134 -23.91 37.35 -2.21
CA ARG A 134 -23.39 38.30 -3.18
C ARG A 134 -22.42 39.26 -2.48
N LEU A 135 -21.20 39.33 -2.99
CA LEU A 135 -20.12 40.17 -2.51
C LEU A 135 -20.16 41.56 -3.17
N SER A 136 -19.52 42.56 -2.56
CA SER A 136 -19.49 43.94 -3.10
C SER A 136 -18.83 44.04 -4.48
N ASN A 137 -17.94 43.10 -4.83
CA ASN A 137 -17.29 43.00 -6.13
C ASN A 137 -18.16 42.33 -7.23
N GLY A 138 -19.41 41.99 -6.91
CA GLY A 138 -20.36 41.35 -7.83
C GLY A 138 -20.26 39.82 -7.89
N ASN A 139 -19.27 39.20 -7.24
CA ASN A 139 -19.16 37.73 -7.18
C ASN A 139 -20.15 37.15 -6.17
N SER A 140 -20.65 35.94 -6.43
CA SER A 140 -21.45 35.17 -5.47
C SER A 140 -20.70 33.93 -5.01
N LYS A 141 -20.85 33.56 -3.74
CA LYS A 141 -20.24 32.36 -3.16
C LYS A 141 -21.21 31.67 -2.19
N THR A 142 -21.18 30.35 -2.16
CA THR A 142 -21.98 29.54 -1.22
C THR A 142 -21.40 29.63 0.20
N TYR A 143 -22.29 29.89 1.15
CA TYR A 143 -22.02 29.81 2.58
C TYR A 143 -23.09 28.97 3.28
N TYR A 144 -22.77 28.56 4.51
CA TYR A 144 -23.69 27.93 5.43
C TYR A 144 -24.03 28.90 6.56
N LYS A 145 -25.30 28.91 6.97
CA LYS A 145 -25.78 29.64 8.14
C LYS A 145 -25.19 29.03 9.41
N VAL A 146 -24.52 29.85 10.23
CA VAL A 146 -24.02 29.48 11.55
C VAL A 146 -25.01 29.93 12.62
N ALA A 147 -25.35 31.23 12.65
CA ALA A 147 -26.31 31.79 13.58
C ALA A 147 -26.89 33.11 13.08
N CYS A 148 -28.18 33.35 13.36
CA CYS A 148 -28.84 34.64 13.23
C CYS A 148 -28.53 35.50 14.46
N LEU A 149 -27.93 36.66 14.26
CA LEU A 149 -27.40 37.51 15.35
C LEU A 149 -28.44 38.42 15.98
N GLU A 150 -29.66 38.45 15.44
CA GLU A 150 -30.81 39.19 15.97
C GLU A 150 -31.65 38.36 16.97
N GLY A 151 -31.24 37.10 17.24
CA GLY A 151 -31.92 36.20 18.17
C GLY A 151 -31.54 36.43 19.64
N SER A 152 -32.19 35.70 20.55
CA SER A 152 -31.76 35.62 21.95
C SER A 152 -30.41 34.91 22.07
N SER A 153 -29.68 35.12 23.17
CA SER A 153 -28.40 34.44 23.44
C SER A 153 -28.51 32.92 23.33
N ALA A 154 -29.54 32.32 23.94
CA ALA A 154 -29.84 30.90 23.83
C ALA A 154 -30.04 30.42 22.38
N GLU A 155 -30.76 31.20 21.55
CA GLU A 155 -31.02 30.84 20.16
C GLU A 155 -29.75 30.93 19.29
N ILE A 156 -28.93 31.97 19.50
CA ILE A 156 -27.64 32.15 18.84
C ILE A 156 -26.72 30.95 19.12
N VAL A 157 -26.60 30.56 20.40
CA VAL A 157 -25.73 29.44 20.81
C VAL A 157 -26.29 28.11 20.30
N ARG A 158 -27.60 27.90 20.35
CA ARG A 158 -28.26 26.70 19.82
C ARG A 158 -28.01 26.51 18.32
N GLN A 159 -28.22 27.56 17.51
CA GLN A 159 -27.95 27.51 16.08
C GLN A 159 -26.46 27.25 15.78
N THR A 160 -25.57 27.92 16.52
CA THR A 160 -24.12 27.70 16.41
C THR A 160 -23.78 26.24 16.72
N LYS A 161 -24.35 25.67 17.78
CA LYS A 161 -24.15 24.27 18.16
C LYS A 161 -24.66 23.30 17.10
N ASP A 162 -25.80 23.55 16.48
CA ASP A 162 -26.32 22.68 15.42
C ASP A 162 -25.39 22.70 14.20
N PHE A 163 -24.80 23.86 13.88
CA PHE A 163 -23.75 23.96 12.88
C PHE A 163 -22.47 23.20 13.28
N VAL A 164 -22.00 23.33 14.53
CA VAL A 164 -20.84 22.60 15.05
C VAL A 164 -21.06 21.10 15.02
N ALA A 165 -22.22 20.60 15.44
CA ALA A 165 -22.57 19.18 15.38
C ALA A 165 -22.60 18.68 13.92
N ARG A 166 -23.07 19.49 12.97
CA ARG A 166 -22.99 19.15 11.55
C ARG A 166 -21.55 19.08 11.05
N ALA A 167 -20.70 20.04 11.43
CA ALA A 167 -19.27 20.01 11.11
C ALA A 167 -18.56 18.81 11.79
N ALA A 168 -18.99 18.43 12.99
CA ALA A 168 -18.51 17.25 13.70
C ALA A 168 -18.79 15.97 12.91
N LYS A 169 -19.92 15.86 12.21
CA LYS A 169 -20.20 14.72 11.31
C LYS A 169 -19.19 14.54 10.17
N LEU A 170 -18.47 15.59 9.77
CA LEU A 170 -17.35 15.45 8.81
C LEU A 170 -16.10 14.84 9.47
N ARG A 171 -16.02 14.88 10.80
CA ARG A 171 -14.98 14.29 11.64
C ARG A 171 -15.40 12.91 12.17
N GLU A 172 -16.70 12.70 12.39
CA GLU A 172 -17.31 11.38 12.59
C GLU A 172 -17.10 10.57 11.31
N ARG A 173 -15.96 9.90 11.22
CA ARG A 173 -15.86 8.71 10.38
C ARG A 173 -16.07 7.51 11.32
N PRO A 174 -16.93 6.51 11.01
CA PRO A 174 -16.48 5.15 11.31
C PRO A 174 -15.10 5.07 10.68
N ALA A 175 -14.07 4.81 11.48
CA ALA A 175 -12.67 4.98 11.10
C ALA A 175 -12.51 4.74 9.60
N PRO A 176 -12.07 5.75 8.81
CA PRO A 176 -11.81 5.45 7.42
C PRO A 176 -10.87 4.29 7.43
N ASP A 177 -11.26 3.23 6.73
CA ASP A 177 -10.39 2.09 6.60
C ASP A 177 -9.02 2.65 6.19
N PRO A 178 -7.97 2.48 7.02
CA PRO A 178 -6.61 2.83 6.63
C PRO A 178 -6.30 2.29 5.24
N LEU A 179 -6.99 1.21 4.84
CA LEU A 179 -6.88 0.68 3.51
C LEU A 179 -7.47 1.50 2.38
N GLN A 180 -8.58 2.22 2.52
CA GLN A 180 -9.05 3.05 1.41
C GLN A 180 -8.12 4.24 1.10
N GLU A 181 -7.43 4.78 2.12
CA GLU A 181 -6.46 5.85 1.93
C GLU A 181 -5.09 5.34 1.41
N GLN A 182 -4.67 4.09 1.68
CA GLN A 182 -3.49 3.53 1.00
C GLN A 182 -3.83 2.81 -0.33
N ILE A 183 -5.08 2.36 -0.56
CA ILE A 183 -5.61 1.91 -1.87
C ILE A 183 -5.56 3.07 -2.88
N SER A 184 -5.89 4.28 -2.45
CA SER A 184 -5.77 5.50 -3.27
C SER A 184 -4.32 5.96 -3.48
N ARG A 185 -3.36 5.42 -2.71
CA ARG A 185 -1.90 5.56 -2.93
C ARG A 185 -1.31 4.53 -3.91
N LEU A 186 -2.15 3.72 -4.58
CA LEU A 186 -1.72 2.80 -5.65
C LEU A 186 -2.09 3.32 -7.06
N PRO A 187 -1.65 4.51 -7.50
CA PRO A 187 -1.79 4.88 -8.91
C PRO A 187 -0.90 3.95 -9.74
N GLY A 188 -1.53 3.05 -10.53
CA GLY A 188 -0.83 2.23 -11.52
C GLY A 188 -0.75 0.72 -11.25
N THR A 189 -1.23 0.21 -10.11
CA THR A 189 -1.30 -1.24 -9.84
C THR A 189 -2.55 -1.83 -10.49
N ALA A 190 -2.35 -2.72 -11.45
CA ALA A 190 -3.42 -3.45 -12.13
C ALA A 190 -3.69 -4.82 -11.48
N PHE A 191 -4.92 -5.29 -11.63
CA PHE A 191 -5.41 -6.55 -11.07
C PHE A 191 -5.75 -7.52 -12.19
N TYR A 192 -5.18 -8.72 -12.12
CA TYR A 192 -5.41 -9.78 -13.10
C TYR A 192 -5.92 -11.02 -12.41
N ARG A 193 -6.79 -11.76 -13.10
CA ARG A 193 -7.05 -13.15 -12.78
C ARG A 193 -6.32 -14.06 -13.76
N LEU A 194 -5.64 -15.07 -13.23
CA LEU A 194 -5.07 -16.17 -14.00
C LEU A 194 -5.72 -17.51 -13.65
N ASN A 195 -6.20 -18.21 -14.65
CA ASN A 195 -6.63 -19.60 -14.54
C ASN A 195 -5.54 -20.49 -15.15
N ILE A 196 -4.68 -21.07 -14.34
CA ILE A 196 -3.48 -21.78 -14.79
C ILE A 196 -3.84 -23.25 -15.05
N ARG A 197 -4.58 -23.45 -16.15
CA ARG A 197 -5.04 -24.76 -16.62
C ARG A 197 -4.69 -25.01 -18.09
N PRO A 198 -3.40 -24.92 -18.49
CA PRO A 198 -3.01 -25.19 -19.86
C PRO A 198 -3.41 -26.62 -20.24
N GLN A 199 -3.95 -26.79 -21.44
CA GLN A 199 -4.51 -28.06 -21.94
C GLN A 199 -5.55 -28.71 -20.99
N GLY A 200 -6.16 -27.95 -20.09
CA GLY A 200 -7.12 -28.44 -19.10
C GLY A 200 -6.51 -29.09 -17.86
N ILE A 201 -5.18 -29.13 -17.74
CA ILE A 201 -4.46 -29.71 -16.60
C ILE A 201 -4.24 -28.63 -15.55
N ASP A 202 -4.64 -28.88 -14.30
CA ASP A 202 -4.40 -27.95 -13.20
C ASP A 202 -2.91 -27.88 -12.83
N LYS A 203 -2.33 -26.70 -13.02
CA LYS A 203 -0.91 -26.42 -12.75
C LYS A 203 -0.71 -25.45 -11.59
N VAL A 204 -1.78 -25.06 -10.87
CA VAL A 204 -1.68 -24.01 -9.85
C VAL A 204 -0.73 -24.38 -8.73
N LEU A 205 -0.84 -25.59 -8.17
CA LEU A 205 0.01 -26.00 -7.05
C LEU A 205 1.49 -26.10 -7.44
N GLU A 206 1.77 -26.52 -8.67
CA GLU A 206 3.14 -26.55 -9.22
C GLU A 206 3.71 -25.14 -9.20
N VAL A 207 3.07 -24.18 -9.86
CA VAL A 207 3.63 -22.83 -9.99
C VAL A 207 3.64 -22.07 -8.66
N VAL A 208 2.72 -22.37 -7.74
CA VAL A 208 2.71 -21.81 -6.39
C VAL A 208 3.93 -22.29 -5.59
N ASP A 209 4.27 -23.58 -5.66
CA ASP A 209 5.49 -24.13 -5.04
C ASP A 209 6.75 -23.46 -5.61
N GLU A 210 6.70 -23.01 -6.86
CA GLU A 210 7.84 -22.40 -7.55
C GLU A 210 7.92 -20.87 -7.40
N ASP A 211 7.02 -20.25 -6.63
CA ASP A 211 6.87 -18.78 -6.52
C ASP A 211 6.69 -18.11 -7.89
N GLN A 212 5.90 -18.75 -8.75
CA GLN A 212 5.69 -18.32 -10.14
C GLN A 212 4.22 -18.34 -10.54
N ILE A 213 3.93 -17.64 -11.64
CA ILE A 213 2.71 -17.79 -12.42
C ILE A 213 3.07 -18.19 -13.84
N ALA A 214 2.16 -18.88 -14.51
CA ALA A 214 2.34 -19.35 -15.87
C ALA A 214 1.14 -19.04 -16.77
N ILE A 215 1.39 -19.00 -18.08
CA ILE A 215 0.37 -19.04 -19.12
C ILE A 215 0.78 -20.04 -20.21
N GLY A 216 -0.20 -20.64 -20.88
CA GLY A 216 0.03 -21.63 -21.95
C GLY A 216 0.46 -20.99 -23.28
N TRP A 217 0.22 -21.73 -24.36
CA TRP A 217 0.65 -21.41 -25.74
C TRP A 217 2.17 -21.47 -25.96
N SER A 218 2.83 -22.39 -25.26
CA SER A 218 4.29 -22.49 -25.16
C SER A 218 5.04 -22.71 -26.48
N GLU A 219 4.38 -23.21 -27.53
CA GLU A 219 4.96 -23.36 -28.88
C GLU A 219 5.23 -21.99 -29.54
N ALA A 220 4.55 -20.92 -29.11
CA ALA A 220 4.70 -19.57 -29.64
C ALA A 220 5.87 -18.79 -28.99
N ALA A 221 7.03 -19.42 -28.87
CA ALA A 221 8.21 -18.96 -28.10
C ALA A 221 8.59 -17.49 -28.34
N THR A 222 8.51 -17.02 -29.59
CA THR A 222 8.92 -15.68 -30.01
C THR A 222 8.14 -14.56 -29.31
N LEU A 223 6.93 -14.83 -28.80
CA LEU A 223 6.10 -13.85 -28.09
C LEU A 223 6.76 -13.27 -26.84
N VAL A 224 7.70 -14.00 -26.21
CA VAL A 224 8.43 -13.48 -25.04
C VAL A 224 9.29 -12.27 -25.41
N SER A 225 9.81 -12.21 -26.65
CA SER A 225 10.70 -11.13 -27.09
C SER A 225 9.98 -9.79 -27.01
N PRO A 226 10.54 -8.77 -26.32
CA PRO A 226 9.91 -7.46 -26.19
C PRO A 226 9.77 -6.71 -27.52
N GLU A 227 10.50 -7.13 -28.57
CA GLU A 227 10.46 -6.53 -29.91
C GLU A 227 9.15 -6.83 -30.65
N VAL A 228 8.51 -7.97 -30.35
CA VAL A 228 7.26 -8.40 -30.99
C VAL A 228 6.10 -7.50 -30.54
N GLN A 229 5.45 -6.87 -31.50
CA GLN A 229 4.33 -5.94 -31.28
C GLN A 229 3.04 -6.70 -30.97
N GLU A 230 2.15 -6.09 -30.18
CA GLU A 230 0.86 -6.71 -29.83
C GLU A 230 0.02 -7.09 -31.06
N SER A 231 0.13 -6.36 -32.17
CA SER A 231 -0.55 -6.66 -33.43
C SER A 231 -0.13 -7.99 -34.06
N GLU A 232 1.09 -8.44 -33.82
CA GLU A 232 1.67 -9.67 -34.40
C GLU A 232 1.28 -10.93 -33.62
N PHE A 233 0.78 -10.79 -32.39
CA PHE A 233 0.45 -11.92 -31.51
C PHE A 233 -0.54 -12.90 -32.14
N ARG A 234 -1.55 -12.36 -32.83
CA ARG A 234 -2.59 -13.17 -33.48
C ARG A 234 -1.99 -14.08 -34.55
N ASP A 235 -1.09 -13.53 -35.37
CA ASP A 235 -0.52 -14.25 -36.52
C ASP A 235 0.50 -15.29 -36.05
N ILE A 236 1.31 -14.96 -35.04
CA ILE A 236 2.25 -15.90 -34.41
C ILE A 236 1.50 -17.07 -33.76
N LEU A 237 0.41 -16.78 -33.02
CA LEU A 237 -0.41 -17.83 -32.43
C LEU A 237 -1.12 -18.68 -33.48
N HIS A 238 -1.60 -18.08 -34.56
CA HIS A 238 -2.21 -18.83 -35.66
C HIS A 238 -1.19 -19.72 -36.38
N ALA A 239 0.03 -19.24 -36.59
CA ALA A 239 1.10 -20.03 -37.19
C ALA A 239 1.52 -21.23 -36.32
N ALA A 240 1.60 -21.06 -35.01
CA ALA A 240 1.97 -22.13 -34.08
C ALA A 240 0.82 -23.14 -33.88
N TYR A 241 -0.42 -22.66 -33.71
CA TYR A 241 -1.53 -23.50 -33.25
C TYR A 241 -2.60 -23.81 -34.29
N GLY A 242 -2.70 -23.05 -35.38
CA GLY A 242 -3.76 -23.21 -36.38
C GLY A 242 -5.15 -23.10 -35.74
N ASP A 243 -6.02 -24.07 -36.02
CA ASP A 243 -7.39 -24.15 -35.48
C ASP A 243 -7.46 -24.74 -34.07
N ARG A 244 -6.33 -25.17 -33.47
CA ARG A 244 -6.29 -25.69 -32.09
C ARG A 244 -6.70 -24.63 -31.06
N VAL A 245 -6.63 -23.35 -31.42
CA VAL A 245 -6.91 -22.21 -30.54
C VAL A 245 -7.71 -21.15 -31.28
N HIS A 246 -8.45 -20.31 -30.57
CA HIS A 246 -9.04 -19.12 -31.16
C HIS A 246 -7.99 -17.99 -31.16
N PRO A 247 -7.38 -17.60 -32.31
CA PRO A 247 -6.16 -16.79 -32.30
C PRO A 247 -6.36 -15.40 -31.69
N GLY A 248 -7.48 -14.73 -32.00
CA GLY A 248 -7.77 -13.40 -31.43
C GLY A 248 -7.98 -13.40 -29.91
N LYS A 249 -8.68 -14.41 -29.37
CA LYS A 249 -8.90 -14.54 -27.92
C LYS A 249 -7.59 -14.84 -27.20
N SER A 250 -6.85 -15.82 -27.72
CA SER A 250 -5.56 -16.26 -27.17
C SER A 250 -4.52 -15.12 -27.21
N ALA A 251 -4.49 -14.35 -28.30
CA ALA A 251 -3.65 -13.16 -28.44
C ALA A 251 -3.94 -12.15 -27.34
N GLY A 252 -5.22 -11.83 -27.09
CA GLY A 252 -5.60 -10.90 -26.02
C GLY A 252 -5.18 -11.36 -24.61
N GLU A 253 -5.25 -12.67 -24.34
CA GLU A 253 -4.80 -13.26 -23.08
C GLU A 253 -3.26 -13.20 -22.94
N MET A 254 -2.54 -13.53 -24.00
CA MET A 254 -1.08 -13.46 -24.06
C MET A 254 -0.55 -12.02 -23.98
N GLN A 255 -1.19 -11.05 -24.63
CA GLN A 255 -0.84 -9.62 -24.54
C GLN A 255 -0.94 -9.13 -23.09
N ARG A 256 -2.02 -9.50 -22.38
CA ARG A 256 -2.18 -9.13 -20.97
C ARG A 256 -1.03 -9.68 -20.12
N PHE A 257 -0.70 -10.96 -20.28
CA PHE A 257 0.37 -11.59 -19.49
C PHE A 257 1.78 -11.11 -19.86
N LEU A 258 2.11 -10.99 -21.14
CA LEU A 258 3.47 -10.72 -21.61
C LEU A 258 3.81 -9.24 -21.77
N ARG A 259 2.82 -8.36 -21.94
CA ARG A 259 3.07 -6.93 -22.22
C ARG A 259 2.45 -6.00 -21.19
N ARG A 260 1.20 -6.24 -20.80
CA ARG A 260 0.45 -5.27 -19.98
C ARG A 260 0.67 -5.45 -18.48
N MET A 261 0.77 -6.69 -18.01
CA MET A 261 1.13 -7.00 -16.63
C MET A 261 2.57 -6.53 -16.34
N LYS A 262 2.72 -5.72 -15.29
CA LYS A 262 3.97 -5.09 -14.85
C LYS A 262 4.40 -5.61 -13.48
N ILE A 263 5.67 -5.39 -13.17
CA ILE A 263 6.21 -5.58 -11.81
C ILE A 263 5.40 -4.70 -10.86
N GLY A 264 4.93 -5.28 -9.76
CA GLY A 264 4.05 -4.64 -8.79
C GLY A 264 2.56 -4.88 -9.01
N ASP A 265 2.13 -5.46 -10.14
CA ASP A 265 0.72 -5.81 -10.34
C ASP A 265 0.28 -6.99 -9.46
N VAL A 266 -1.03 -7.11 -9.26
CA VAL A 266 -1.65 -8.17 -8.45
C VAL A 266 -2.24 -9.24 -9.36
N VAL A 267 -1.95 -10.50 -9.01
CA VAL A 267 -2.53 -11.66 -9.68
C VAL A 267 -3.37 -12.48 -8.69
N LEU A 268 -4.57 -12.85 -9.11
CA LEU A 268 -5.47 -13.75 -8.40
C LEU A 268 -5.53 -15.07 -9.18
N VAL A 269 -5.22 -16.18 -8.52
CA VAL A 269 -5.15 -17.53 -9.11
C VAL A 269 -6.13 -18.46 -8.40
N PRO A 270 -7.34 -18.67 -8.94
CA PRO A 270 -8.34 -19.55 -8.34
C PRO A 270 -7.94 -21.03 -8.42
N HIS A 271 -7.99 -21.73 -7.28
CA HIS A 271 -7.75 -23.16 -7.18
C HIS A 271 -8.72 -23.80 -6.18
N SER A 272 -9.54 -24.74 -6.65
CA SER A 272 -10.61 -25.35 -5.85
C SER A 272 -11.54 -24.30 -5.21
N SER A 273 -11.70 -24.32 -3.88
CA SER A 273 -12.44 -23.34 -3.09
C SER A 273 -11.64 -22.09 -2.72
N GLY A 274 -10.36 -22.04 -3.06
CA GLY A 274 -9.44 -20.97 -2.69
C GLY A 274 -8.99 -20.08 -3.86
N VAL A 275 -8.30 -18.99 -3.50
CA VAL A 275 -7.65 -18.06 -4.42
C VAL A 275 -6.26 -17.74 -3.88
N TYR A 276 -5.21 -18.11 -4.62
CA TYR A 276 -3.87 -17.62 -4.34
C TYR A 276 -3.75 -16.20 -4.86
N VAL A 277 -3.15 -15.30 -4.07
CA VAL A 277 -2.97 -13.90 -4.45
C VAL A 277 -1.48 -13.59 -4.39
N GLY A 278 -0.93 -13.03 -5.46
CA GLY A 278 0.50 -12.73 -5.55
C GLY A 278 0.77 -11.35 -6.12
N ARG A 279 1.93 -10.80 -5.78
CA ARG A 279 2.50 -9.57 -6.36
C ARG A 279 3.55 -9.96 -7.40
N VAL A 280 3.46 -9.41 -8.61
CA VAL A 280 4.41 -9.69 -9.70
C VAL A 280 5.77 -9.06 -9.40
N LEU A 281 6.84 -9.84 -9.50
CA LEU A 281 8.21 -9.40 -9.18
C LEU A 281 9.13 -9.30 -10.41
N SER A 282 8.75 -9.92 -11.54
CA SER A 282 9.62 -9.95 -12.73
C SER A 282 8.88 -9.65 -14.03
N ASP A 283 9.66 -9.24 -15.02
CA ASP A 283 9.33 -9.36 -16.44
C ASP A 283 9.08 -10.84 -16.83
N PRO A 284 8.40 -11.11 -17.96
CA PRO A 284 8.12 -12.48 -18.37
C PRO A 284 9.40 -13.17 -18.82
N VAL A 285 9.54 -14.44 -18.42
CA VAL A 285 10.65 -15.32 -18.80
C VAL A 285 10.08 -16.51 -19.57
N TYR A 286 10.85 -17.02 -20.53
CA TYR A 286 10.50 -18.21 -21.30
C TYR A 286 11.47 -19.35 -20.99
N TYR A 287 10.93 -20.52 -20.65
CA TYR A 287 11.65 -21.75 -20.34
C TYR A 287 11.39 -22.81 -21.42
N PRO A 288 12.31 -23.00 -22.38
CA PRO A 288 12.16 -24.00 -23.45
C PRO A 288 11.90 -25.42 -22.95
N GLU A 289 12.46 -25.78 -21.79
CA GLU A 289 12.30 -27.08 -21.16
C GLU A 289 10.87 -27.34 -20.63
N LEU A 290 10.04 -26.30 -20.49
CA LEU A 290 8.66 -26.40 -20.02
C LEU A 290 7.61 -26.37 -21.14
N VAL A 291 8.04 -26.43 -22.41
CA VAL A 291 7.14 -26.39 -23.58
C VAL A 291 6.18 -27.57 -23.59
N ASP A 292 6.66 -28.78 -23.31
CA ASP A 292 5.84 -29.99 -23.27
C ASP A 292 4.80 -29.96 -22.13
N HIS A 293 5.07 -29.18 -21.07
CA HIS A 293 4.15 -28.94 -19.97
C HIS A 293 3.18 -27.78 -20.22
N ASP A 294 3.31 -27.11 -21.36
CA ASP A 294 2.60 -25.91 -21.77
C ASP A 294 2.57 -24.81 -20.69
N THR A 295 3.72 -24.58 -20.05
CA THR A 295 3.92 -23.54 -19.04
C THR A 295 5.22 -22.77 -19.24
N ALA A 296 5.73 -22.71 -20.47
CA ALA A 296 7.03 -22.11 -20.75
C ALA A 296 7.09 -20.62 -20.45
N PHE A 297 5.98 -19.88 -20.55
CA PHE A 297 5.92 -18.48 -20.17
C PHE A 297 5.64 -18.33 -18.68
N ARG A 298 6.60 -17.76 -17.93
CA ARG A 298 6.53 -17.61 -16.48
C ARG A 298 6.80 -16.17 -16.04
N ARG A 299 6.35 -15.83 -14.83
CA ARG A 299 6.78 -14.64 -14.07
C ARG A 299 6.95 -15.03 -12.62
N ASN A 300 7.92 -14.42 -11.94
CA ASN A 300 8.10 -14.59 -10.51
C ASN A 300 7.06 -13.76 -9.75
N VAL A 301 6.54 -14.31 -8.67
CA VAL A 301 5.55 -13.66 -7.80
C VAL A 301 5.91 -13.84 -6.33
N ALA A 302 5.65 -12.82 -5.52
CA ALA A 302 5.58 -12.98 -4.07
C ALA A 302 4.14 -13.29 -3.70
N TRP A 303 3.90 -14.49 -3.15
CA TRP A 303 2.57 -14.87 -2.69
C TRP A 303 2.24 -14.18 -1.36
N LEU A 304 1.05 -13.59 -1.28
CA LEU A 304 0.47 -13.10 -0.05
C LEU A 304 0.11 -14.28 0.88
N LYS A 305 -0.11 -14.00 2.16
CA LYS A 305 -0.45 -15.00 3.19
C LYS A 305 0.52 -16.19 3.22
N GLY A 306 1.80 -15.93 2.91
CA GLY A 306 2.86 -16.93 2.87
C GLY A 306 2.59 -18.09 1.90
N GLY A 307 1.95 -17.82 0.76
CA GLY A 307 1.63 -18.86 -0.23
C GLY A 307 0.38 -19.67 0.09
N LYS A 308 -0.44 -19.27 1.07
CA LYS A 308 -1.72 -19.93 1.36
C LYS A 308 -2.87 -19.24 0.63
N PRO A 309 -3.90 -19.99 0.18
CA PRO A 309 -5.02 -19.37 -0.48
C PRO A 309 -5.93 -18.59 0.49
N TYR A 310 -6.60 -17.57 -0.04
CA TYR A 310 -7.78 -16.95 0.54
C TYR A 310 -9.01 -17.80 0.20
N GLU A 311 -10.00 -17.82 1.08
CA GLU A 311 -11.26 -18.49 0.77
C GLU A 311 -12.00 -17.68 -0.29
N LYS A 312 -12.56 -18.33 -1.32
CA LYS A 312 -13.38 -17.62 -2.32
C LYS A 312 -14.55 -16.85 -1.70
N ALA A 313 -15.10 -17.37 -0.60
CA ALA A 313 -16.19 -16.75 0.14
C ALA A 313 -15.81 -15.44 0.82
N SER A 314 -14.51 -15.12 0.95
CA SER A 314 -14.06 -13.83 1.47
C SER A 314 -14.24 -12.69 0.44
N PHE A 315 -14.42 -13.00 -0.84
CA PHE A 315 -14.64 -12.02 -1.89
C PHE A 315 -16.14 -11.82 -2.16
N THR A 316 -16.51 -10.66 -2.71
CA THR A 316 -17.90 -10.36 -3.10
C THR A 316 -18.40 -11.29 -4.22
N ASP A 317 -19.71 -11.52 -4.30
CA ASP A 317 -20.31 -12.40 -5.31
C ASP A 317 -19.94 -12.01 -6.76
N ASP A 318 -19.90 -10.71 -7.09
CA ASP A 318 -19.49 -10.25 -8.44
C ASP A 318 -17.99 -10.51 -8.69
N THR A 319 -17.15 -10.38 -7.66
CA THR A 319 -15.72 -10.74 -7.75
C THR A 319 -15.59 -12.23 -8.00
N VAL A 320 -16.28 -13.07 -7.23
CA VAL A 320 -16.29 -14.53 -7.39
C VAL A 320 -16.79 -14.96 -8.77
N ALA A 321 -17.84 -14.31 -9.29
CA ALA A 321 -18.33 -14.56 -10.66
C ALA A 321 -17.24 -14.29 -11.71
N SER A 322 -16.43 -13.24 -11.52
CA SER A 322 -15.34 -12.90 -12.43
C SER A 322 -14.12 -13.83 -12.26
N LEU A 323 -13.82 -14.24 -11.02
CA LEU A 323 -12.82 -15.28 -10.74
C LEU A 323 -13.16 -16.61 -11.42
N ASN A 324 -14.45 -16.95 -11.53
CA ASN A 324 -14.93 -18.18 -12.17
C ASN A 324 -15.24 -18.04 -13.68
N ALA A 325 -15.12 -16.84 -14.26
CA ALA A 325 -15.40 -16.61 -15.69
C ALA A 325 -14.56 -17.49 -16.65
N ARG A 326 -14.93 -17.55 -17.93
CA ARG A 326 -14.12 -18.26 -18.94
C ARG A 326 -12.92 -17.41 -19.38
N GLY A 327 -11.81 -18.08 -19.71
CA GLY A 327 -10.56 -17.44 -20.15
C GLY A 327 -9.40 -17.71 -19.19
N THR A 328 -8.17 -17.53 -19.66
CA THR A 328 -6.94 -17.78 -18.89
C THR A 328 -6.53 -16.53 -18.12
N CYS A 329 -6.27 -15.43 -18.83
CA CYS A 329 -5.87 -14.16 -18.25
C CYS A 329 -6.93 -13.08 -18.52
N ILE A 330 -7.51 -12.49 -17.48
CA ILE A 330 -8.47 -11.38 -17.59
C ILE A 330 -8.11 -10.27 -16.60
N THR A 331 -8.55 -9.04 -16.88
CA THR A 331 -8.44 -7.94 -15.91
C THR A 331 -9.56 -8.01 -14.87
N LEU A 332 -9.25 -7.58 -13.65
CA LEU A 332 -10.16 -7.42 -12.53
C LEU A 332 -10.23 -5.95 -12.06
N GLU A 333 -9.87 -4.97 -12.90
CA GLU A 333 -9.91 -3.54 -12.50
C GLU A 333 -11.26 -3.12 -11.90
N LYS A 334 -12.37 -3.64 -12.44
CA LYS A 334 -13.72 -3.33 -11.92
C LYS A 334 -13.96 -3.80 -10.48
N HIS A 335 -13.11 -4.69 -9.97
CA HIS A 335 -13.19 -5.29 -8.63
C HIS A 335 -12.06 -4.83 -7.71
N ARG A 336 -11.24 -3.86 -8.15
CA ARG A 336 -10.02 -3.42 -7.46
C ARG A 336 -10.27 -3.18 -5.97
N ASP A 337 -11.28 -2.37 -5.64
CA ASP A 337 -11.56 -1.99 -4.26
C ASP A 337 -12.04 -3.20 -3.44
N ALA A 338 -12.98 -3.98 -3.98
CA ALA A 338 -13.51 -5.18 -3.33
C ALA A 338 -12.46 -6.29 -3.10
N ILE A 339 -11.44 -6.37 -3.97
CA ILE A 339 -10.31 -7.28 -3.79
C ILE A 339 -9.39 -6.75 -2.69
N LEU A 340 -9.09 -5.45 -2.72
CA LEU A 340 -8.21 -4.82 -1.75
C LEU A 340 -8.77 -4.94 -0.33
N ASP A 341 -10.08 -4.76 -0.14
CA ASP A 341 -10.78 -4.98 1.15
C ASP A 341 -10.43 -6.34 1.80
N VAL A 342 -10.15 -7.37 0.98
CA VAL A 342 -9.81 -8.72 1.46
C VAL A 342 -8.31 -8.89 1.71
N ILE A 343 -7.46 -8.39 0.81
CA ILE A 343 -6.03 -8.76 0.75
C ILE A 343 -5.11 -7.74 1.41
N TYR A 344 -5.64 -6.58 1.78
CA TYR A 344 -4.82 -5.41 1.97
C TYR A 344 -3.81 -5.50 3.13
N SER A 345 -4.19 -6.13 4.25
CA SER A 345 -3.26 -6.29 5.39
C SER A 345 -2.00 -7.05 4.96
N ASP A 346 -2.20 -8.17 4.25
CA ASP A 346 -1.11 -8.98 3.70
C ASP A 346 -0.34 -8.25 2.59
N TRP A 347 -1.05 -7.47 1.76
CA TRP A 347 -0.44 -6.61 0.74
C TRP A 347 0.46 -5.54 1.35
N GLN A 348 0.01 -4.85 2.39
CA GLN A 348 0.75 -3.80 3.07
C GLN A 348 1.98 -4.38 3.76
N ALA A 349 1.83 -5.51 4.45
CA ALA A 349 2.95 -6.22 5.05
C ALA A 349 4.02 -6.52 3.98
N LEU A 350 3.64 -7.21 2.89
CA LEU A 350 4.55 -7.55 1.81
C LEU A 350 5.18 -6.32 1.14
N SER A 351 4.42 -5.22 0.99
CA SER A 351 4.93 -3.98 0.40
C SER A 351 5.97 -3.31 1.28
N VAL A 352 5.79 -3.30 2.61
CA VAL A 352 6.81 -2.79 3.54
C VAL A 352 8.12 -3.55 3.36
N ILE A 353 8.07 -4.87 3.20
CA ILE A 353 9.29 -5.66 3.00
C ILE A 353 9.97 -5.30 1.68
N LEU A 354 9.22 -5.30 0.58
CA LEU A 354 9.76 -5.04 -0.76
C LEU A 354 10.27 -3.60 -0.93
N ASP A 355 9.70 -2.63 -0.21
CA ASP A 355 10.06 -1.21 -0.31
C ASP A 355 11.12 -0.79 0.72
N ALA A 356 11.29 -1.51 1.84
CA ALA A 356 12.26 -1.17 2.90
C ALA A 356 13.72 -1.40 2.49
N GLU A 357 14.03 -2.41 1.68
CA GLU A 357 15.42 -2.69 1.26
C GLU A 357 15.89 -1.80 0.09
N VAL A 358 14.99 -1.04 -0.56
CA VAL A 358 15.34 -0.08 -1.64
C VAL A 358 15.93 1.22 -1.08
N ASN A 359 15.54 1.63 0.13
CA ASN A 359 15.94 2.90 0.75
C ASN A 359 17.08 2.77 1.77
N GLY A 360 17.60 1.56 1.99
CA GLY A 360 18.59 1.24 3.01
C GLY A 360 20.05 1.35 2.57
N THR A 361 20.51 2.49 2.02
CA THR A 361 21.95 2.80 1.98
C THR A 361 22.23 4.28 2.24
N GLY A 362 22.39 4.63 3.51
CA GLY A 362 23.02 5.89 3.94
C GLY A 362 24.55 5.81 3.95
N ILE A 363 25.17 5.35 2.86
CA ILE A 363 26.64 5.42 2.68
C ILE A 363 26.93 6.09 1.33
N THR A 364 27.61 7.23 1.39
CA THR A 364 28.00 8.07 0.27
C THR A 364 29.19 7.50 -0.51
N SER A 365 29.02 7.50 -1.84
CA SER A 365 30.04 7.50 -2.92
C SER A 365 30.48 6.15 -3.53
N PRO A 366 30.79 6.16 -4.86
CA PRO A 366 30.11 5.27 -5.80
C PRO A 366 31.00 4.14 -6.30
N SER A 367 30.46 2.92 -6.29
CA SER A 367 30.95 1.83 -7.14
C SER A 367 29.75 1.19 -7.84
N TYR A 368 29.91 1.00 -9.15
CA TYR A 368 28.92 0.71 -10.17
C TYR A 368 28.23 -0.68 -10.07
N SER A 369 27.93 -1.16 -8.86
CA SER A 369 27.34 -2.50 -8.63
C SER A 369 26.15 -2.50 -7.65
N LEU A 370 25.60 -1.34 -7.30
CA LEU A 370 24.26 -1.22 -6.73
C LEU A 370 23.24 -1.25 -7.88
N ILE A 371 23.12 -2.42 -8.51
CA ILE A 371 21.97 -2.75 -9.36
C ILE A 371 20.75 -2.68 -8.43
N GLN A 372 19.70 -1.98 -8.87
CA GLN A 372 18.35 -1.95 -8.27
C GLN A 372 18.09 -3.18 -7.41
N ALA A 373 17.79 -2.99 -6.11
CA ALA A 373 17.41 -4.10 -5.24
C ALA A 373 16.32 -4.92 -5.94
N ARG A 374 16.65 -6.18 -6.26
CA ARG A 374 15.80 -7.08 -7.03
C ARG A 374 14.69 -7.60 -6.11
N PRO A 375 13.41 -7.26 -6.32
CA PRO A 375 12.31 -7.61 -5.41
C PRO A 375 12.25 -9.11 -5.07
N GLU A 376 12.62 -9.97 -6.00
CA GLU A 376 12.69 -11.42 -5.82
C GLU A 376 13.79 -11.86 -4.83
N GLN A 377 14.91 -11.12 -4.74
CA GLN A 377 15.98 -11.40 -3.78
C GLN A 377 15.62 -10.93 -2.38
N ILE A 378 14.91 -9.80 -2.27
CA ILE A 378 14.35 -9.28 -1.00
C ILE A 378 13.37 -10.31 -0.42
N TYR A 379 12.42 -10.76 -1.24
CA TYR A 379 11.43 -11.77 -0.84
C TYR A 379 12.09 -13.11 -0.45
N PHE A 380 13.06 -13.57 -1.25
CA PHE A 380 13.83 -14.78 -0.95
C PHE A 380 14.53 -14.68 0.41
N ARG A 381 15.22 -13.56 0.67
CA ARG A 381 15.90 -13.31 1.95
C ARG A 381 14.93 -13.39 3.12
N GLN A 382 13.80 -12.72 3.03
CA GLN A 382 12.81 -12.73 4.11
C GLN A 382 12.31 -14.15 4.42
N ARG A 383 12.01 -14.96 3.39
CA ARG A 383 11.57 -16.34 3.61
C ARG A 383 12.63 -17.18 4.33
N LEU A 384 13.91 -16.96 4.03
CA LEU A 384 14.99 -17.62 4.77
C LEU A 384 15.11 -17.10 6.20
N MET A 385 14.90 -15.80 6.44
CA MET A 385 14.85 -15.22 7.80
C MET A 385 13.78 -15.90 8.65
N GLU A 386 12.56 -16.06 8.11
CA GLU A 386 11.46 -16.74 8.78
C GLU A 386 11.75 -18.24 8.99
N MET A 387 12.22 -18.92 7.95
CA MET A 387 12.51 -20.36 7.97
C MET A 387 13.58 -20.72 9.01
N TYR A 388 14.65 -19.93 9.11
CA TYR A 388 15.77 -20.20 10.01
C TYR A 388 15.66 -19.45 11.36
N GLY A 389 14.56 -18.72 11.60
CA GLY A 389 14.33 -18.00 12.86
C GLY A 389 15.39 -16.92 13.12
N GLU A 390 15.71 -16.15 12.09
CA GLU A 390 16.70 -15.05 12.11
C GLU A 390 18.08 -15.47 12.60
N ARG A 391 18.47 -16.71 12.26
CA ARG A 391 19.71 -17.32 12.72
C ARG A 391 20.51 -17.89 11.57
N CYS A 392 21.81 -17.66 11.57
CA CYS A 392 22.71 -18.35 10.65
C CYS A 392 22.59 -19.87 10.85
N CYS A 393 22.25 -20.61 9.80
CA CYS A 393 21.98 -22.05 9.90
C CYS A 393 23.24 -22.89 10.19
N LEU A 394 24.44 -22.33 10.01
CA LEU A 394 25.71 -23.02 10.28
C LEU A 394 26.35 -22.60 11.61
N THR A 395 26.46 -21.29 11.87
CA THR A 395 27.14 -20.77 13.06
C THR A 395 26.19 -20.60 14.25
N GLY A 396 24.90 -20.39 14.00
CA GLY A 396 23.92 -20.09 15.03
C GLY A 396 23.87 -18.62 15.46
N THR A 397 24.62 -17.71 14.81
CA THR A 397 24.55 -16.27 15.14
C THR A 397 23.14 -15.70 14.91
N THR A 398 22.71 -14.81 15.78
CA THR A 398 21.41 -14.10 15.73
C THR A 398 21.55 -12.62 15.42
N ILE A 399 22.75 -12.16 15.06
CA ILE A 399 22.98 -10.77 14.67
C ILE A 399 22.43 -10.61 13.24
N VAL A 400 21.23 -10.06 13.13
CA VAL A 400 20.48 -9.95 11.85
C VAL A 400 21.25 -9.17 10.79
N ASP A 401 21.92 -8.09 11.17
CA ASP A 401 22.62 -7.17 10.27
C ASP A 401 23.76 -7.82 9.45
N ILE A 402 24.28 -8.97 9.91
CA ILE A 402 25.36 -9.71 9.23
C ILE A 402 24.88 -10.98 8.53
N LEU A 403 23.57 -11.27 8.56
CA LEU A 403 22.98 -12.41 7.86
C LEU A 403 22.76 -12.09 6.39
N GLN A 404 22.93 -13.09 5.54
CA GLN A 404 22.79 -13.04 4.09
C GLN A 404 22.06 -14.29 3.60
N ALA A 405 21.24 -14.10 2.57
CA ALA A 405 20.59 -15.17 1.85
C ALA A 405 21.56 -15.71 0.80
N ALA A 406 21.95 -16.97 0.94
CA ALA A 406 22.86 -17.66 0.04
C ALA A 406 22.09 -18.68 -0.79
N HIS A 407 22.19 -18.62 -2.11
CA HIS A 407 21.69 -19.68 -2.98
C HIS A 407 22.65 -20.87 -2.97
N ILE A 408 22.13 -22.10 -2.92
CA ILE A 408 22.93 -23.33 -2.98
C ILE A 408 23.37 -23.59 -4.43
N SER A 409 22.43 -23.51 -5.36
CA SER A 409 22.67 -23.58 -6.80
C SER A 409 22.53 -22.16 -7.41
N PRO A 410 23.59 -21.62 -8.04
CA PRO A 410 23.63 -20.23 -8.49
C PRO A 410 22.69 -19.86 -9.65
N HIS A 411 22.36 -18.58 -9.69
CA HIS A 411 21.34 -17.91 -10.52
C HIS A 411 21.46 -18.07 -12.05
N HIS A 412 22.61 -18.47 -12.59
CA HIS A 412 22.83 -18.55 -14.05
C HIS A 412 22.05 -19.68 -14.74
N MET A 413 21.38 -20.55 -13.97
CA MET A 413 20.44 -21.53 -14.53
C MET A 413 19.00 -21.02 -14.62
N GLY A 414 18.67 -19.83 -14.08
CA GLY A 414 17.43 -19.09 -14.34
C GLY A 414 16.10 -19.81 -14.19
N GLY A 415 16.05 -21.07 -13.80
CA GLY A 415 14.90 -21.95 -13.97
C GLY A 415 13.88 -21.89 -12.84
N PRO A 416 12.86 -22.76 -12.90
CA PRO A 416 11.90 -22.92 -11.82
C PRO A 416 12.60 -23.18 -10.48
N ARG A 417 12.07 -22.61 -9.39
CA ARG A 417 12.56 -22.80 -8.00
C ARG A 417 13.93 -22.18 -7.66
N VAL A 418 14.50 -21.29 -8.50
CA VAL A 418 15.76 -20.60 -8.16
C VAL A 418 15.65 -19.84 -6.83
N ASN A 419 14.53 -19.15 -6.59
CA ASN A 419 14.26 -18.43 -5.34
C ASN A 419 13.42 -19.24 -4.34
N HIS A 420 13.33 -20.56 -4.51
CA HIS A 420 12.64 -21.40 -3.55
C HIS A 420 13.48 -21.50 -2.26
N PRO A 421 12.89 -21.41 -1.05
CA PRO A 421 13.64 -21.48 0.21
C PRO A 421 14.52 -22.74 0.36
N GLU A 422 14.14 -23.86 -0.24
CA GLU A 422 14.97 -25.08 -0.24
C GLU A 422 16.25 -24.97 -1.09
N ASN A 423 16.37 -23.94 -1.94
CA ASN A 423 17.61 -23.58 -2.63
C ASN A 423 18.41 -22.54 -1.83
N GLY A 424 18.01 -22.24 -0.58
CA GLY A 424 18.58 -21.15 0.20
C GLY A 424 19.13 -21.56 1.56
N LEU A 425 20.20 -20.90 1.97
CA LEU A 425 20.75 -20.94 3.31
C LEU A 425 20.83 -19.51 3.86
N LEU A 426 20.45 -19.32 5.12
CA LEU A 426 20.69 -18.07 5.83
C LEU A 426 22.05 -18.15 6.52
N LEU A 427 23.02 -17.39 6.01
CA LEU A 427 24.42 -17.49 6.42
C LEU A 427 24.95 -16.15 6.96
N ARG A 428 25.93 -16.21 7.85
CA ARG A 428 26.75 -15.04 8.21
C ARG A 428 27.60 -14.63 6.99
N ALA A 429 27.82 -13.34 6.76
CA ALA A 429 28.45 -12.83 5.54
C ALA A 429 29.80 -13.47 5.15
N ASP A 430 30.68 -13.74 6.12
CA ASP A 430 31.95 -14.43 5.90
C ASP A 430 31.76 -15.92 5.53
N ILE A 431 30.82 -16.59 6.21
CA ILE A 431 30.45 -17.99 5.95
C ILE A 431 29.79 -18.14 4.58
N HIS A 432 28.95 -17.18 4.19
CA HIS A 432 28.42 -17.09 2.84
C HIS A 432 29.55 -16.99 1.81
N GLY A 433 30.53 -16.12 2.06
CA GLY A 433 31.71 -15.98 1.21
C GLY A 433 32.55 -17.27 1.08
N LEU A 434 32.67 -18.06 2.15
CA LEU A 434 33.33 -19.37 2.12
C LEU A 434 32.50 -20.41 1.36
N PHE A 435 31.18 -20.41 1.55
CA PHE A 435 30.26 -21.33 0.91
C PHE A 435 30.24 -21.13 -0.62
N ASP A 436 30.06 -19.89 -1.08
CA ASP A 436 30.03 -19.55 -2.52
C ASP A 436 31.32 -19.94 -3.24
N ARG A 437 32.47 -19.75 -2.57
CA ARG A 437 33.80 -20.12 -3.09
C ARG A 437 34.08 -21.62 -2.98
N LYS A 438 33.13 -22.41 -2.48
CA LYS A 438 33.26 -23.84 -2.22
C LYS A 438 34.40 -24.16 -1.24
N LEU A 439 34.78 -23.23 -0.37
CA LEU A 439 35.76 -23.46 0.70
C LEU A 439 35.12 -24.04 1.97
N LEU A 440 33.78 -23.99 2.03
CA LEU A 440 32.94 -24.63 3.03
C LEU A 440 31.78 -25.32 2.31
N SER A 441 31.38 -26.51 2.76
CA SER A 441 30.16 -27.18 2.31
C SER A 441 29.54 -28.00 3.45
N VAL A 442 28.42 -28.66 3.19
CA VAL A 442 27.76 -29.56 4.13
C VAL A 442 27.56 -30.91 3.44
N ASP A 443 28.00 -31.98 4.08
CA ASP A 443 27.77 -33.34 3.60
C ASP A 443 26.26 -33.66 3.69
N PRO A 444 25.60 -33.95 2.56
CA PRO A 444 24.16 -34.21 2.54
C PRO A 444 23.76 -35.53 3.23
N GLN A 445 24.68 -36.47 3.46
CA GLN A 445 24.39 -37.75 4.11
C GLN A 445 24.45 -37.63 5.63
N THR A 446 25.49 -36.95 6.13
CA THR A 446 25.76 -36.84 7.57
C THR A 446 25.24 -35.55 8.19
N MET A 447 24.90 -34.57 7.34
CA MET A 447 24.51 -33.21 7.72
C MET A 447 25.55 -32.53 8.61
N THR A 448 26.83 -32.74 8.30
CA THR A 448 27.96 -32.09 8.97
C THR A 448 28.65 -31.08 8.07
N ILE A 449 29.15 -30.00 8.66
CA ILE A 449 29.95 -28.99 7.95
C ILE A 449 31.33 -29.58 7.59
N CYS A 450 31.72 -29.44 6.33
CA CYS A 450 33.03 -29.79 5.82
C CYS A 450 33.76 -28.52 5.36
N LEU A 451 35.05 -28.43 5.65
CA LEU A 451 35.90 -27.27 5.32
C LEU A 451 37.01 -27.72 4.38
N ALA A 452 37.42 -26.83 3.46
CA ALA A 452 38.65 -27.01 2.71
C ALA A 452 39.84 -27.12 3.67
N PRO A 453 40.91 -27.87 3.33
CA PRO A 453 42.07 -28.06 4.21
C PRO A 453 42.64 -26.75 4.79
N SER A 454 42.84 -25.74 3.96
CA SER A 454 43.37 -24.43 4.40
C SER A 454 42.47 -23.70 5.39
N ILE A 455 41.16 -23.96 5.36
CA ILE A 455 40.18 -23.35 6.27
C ILE A 455 40.05 -24.18 7.55
N ALA A 456 40.18 -25.51 7.46
CA ALA A 456 40.17 -26.41 8.62
C ALA A 456 41.36 -26.17 9.55
N GLU A 457 42.51 -25.73 9.01
CA GLU A 457 43.69 -25.35 9.80
C GLU A 457 43.57 -23.95 10.42
N CYS A 458 42.65 -23.11 9.95
CA CYS A 458 42.46 -21.76 10.46
C CYS A 458 41.65 -21.77 11.77
N PRO A 459 42.19 -21.30 12.91
CA PRO A 459 41.48 -21.28 14.19
C PRO A 459 40.14 -20.54 14.16
N GLU A 460 40.00 -19.57 13.25
CA GLU A 460 38.81 -18.73 13.07
C GLU A 460 37.59 -19.53 12.57
N TYR A 461 37.81 -20.67 11.91
CA TYR A 461 36.75 -21.48 11.29
C TYR A 461 36.82 -22.96 11.64
N ALA A 462 37.96 -23.47 12.12
CA ALA A 462 38.19 -24.87 12.44
C ALA A 462 37.09 -25.48 13.34
N PHE A 463 36.57 -24.69 14.29
CA PHE A 463 35.51 -25.13 15.20
C PHE A 463 34.18 -25.49 14.51
N LEU A 464 33.98 -25.09 13.25
CA LEU A 464 32.79 -25.44 12.47
C LEU A 464 32.90 -26.84 11.87
N HIS A 465 34.12 -27.33 11.61
CA HIS A 465 34.32 -28.62 10.95
C HIS A 465 33.70 -29.77 11.76
N GLY A 466 32.96 -30.65 11.09
CA GLY A 466 32.29 -31.80 11.70
C GLY A 466 31.06 -31.45 12.54
N LYS A 467 30.72 -30.17 12.70
CA LYS A 467 29.51 -29.77 13.43
C LYS A 467 28.25 -30.18 12.65
N LYS A 468 27.33 -30.86 13.33
CA LYS A 468 26.01 -31.20 12.78
C LYS A 468 25.12 -29.98 12.65
N VAL A 469 24.39 -29.91 11.55
CA VAL A 469 23.45 -28.83 11.23
C VAL A 469 22.07 -29.39 10.86
N HIS A 470 21.05 -28.57 11.03
CA HIS A 470 19.71 -28.85 10.54
C HIS A 470 19.39 -27.83 9.45
N LEU A 471 19.26 -28.31 8.22
CA LEU A 471 18.95 -27.46 7.06
C LEU A 471 17.59 -27.87 6.48
N HIS A 472 16.88 -26.89 5.95
CA HIS A 472 15.66 -27.09 5.16
C HIS A 472 15.97 -27.18 3.66
N ALA A 473 17.25 -27.17 3.30
CA ALA A 473 17.74 -27.24 1.93
C ALA A 473 17.40 -28.57 1.25
N HIS A 474 17.15 -28.53 -0.05
CA HIS A 474 16.91 -29.73 -0.84
C HIS A 474 18.20 -30.55 -0.96
N GLY A 475 18.13 -31.83 -0.58
CA GLY A 475 19.31 -32.71 -0.49
C GLY A 475 20.11 -32.83 -1.80
N SER A 476 19.44 -32.84 -2.96
CA SER A 476 20.14 -32.94 -4.25
C SER A 476 20.98 -31.70 -4.60
N ARG A 477 20.51 -30.50 -4.27
CA ARG A 477 21.25 -29.24 -4.52
C ARG A 477 22.46 -29.14 -3.61
N LEU A 478 22.27 -29.53 -2.35
CA LEU A 478 23.34 -29.59 -1.38
C LEU A 478 24.40 -30.62 -1.79
N GLY A 479 23.97 -31.79 -2.28
CA GLY A 479 24.87 -32.81 -2.81
C GLY A 479 25.68 -32.34 -4.01
N GLN A 480 25.05 -31.64 -4.98
CA GLN A 480 25.79 -31.06 -6.10
C GLN A 480 26.85 -30.06 -5.62
N HIS A 481 26.47 -29.16 -4.70
CA HIS A 481 27.41 -28.20 -4.12
C HIS A 481 28.58 -28.92 -3.42
N PHE A 482 28.29 -29.98 -2.67
CA PHE A 482 29.28 -30.77 -1.95
C PHE A 482 30.25 -31.47 -2.90
N ASP A 483 29.75 -32.09 -3.96
CA ASP A 483 30.57 -32.78 -4.97
C ASP A 483 31.52 -31.80 -5.68
N GLU A 484 31.03 -30.60 -6.02
CA GLU A 484 31.84 -29.54 -6.62
C GLU A 484 32.96 -29.08 -5.67
N ALA A 485 32.64 -28.91 -4.38
CA ALA A 485 33.62 -28.55 -3.35
C ALA A 485 34.70 -29.65 -3.22
N GLN A 486 34.30 -30.92 -3.11
CA GLN A 486 35.21 -32.05 -3.00
C GLN A 486 36.15 -32.17 -4.22
N ARG A 487 35.63 -31.97 -5.44
CA ARG A 487 36.47 -31.95 -6.65
C ARG A 487 37.48 -30.80 -6.63
N SER A 488 37.04 -29.61 -6.23
CA SER A 488 37.91 -28.43 -6.09
C SER A 488 39.02 -28.70 -5.08
N TRP A 489 38.69 -29.27 -3.92
CA TRP A 489 39.66 -29.54 -2.86
C TRP A 489 40.70 -30.57 -3.27
N LYS A 490 40.29 -31.66 -3.92
CA LYS A 490 41.22 -32.66 -4.47
C LYS A 490 42.20 -32.08 -5.49
N THR A 491 41.77 -31.06 -6.23
CA THR A 491 42.61 -30.40 -7.24
C THR A 491 43.61 -29.44 -6.61
N LEU A 492 43.17 -28.68 -5.59
CA LEU A 492 43.98 -27.65 -4.94
C LEU A 492 44.87 -28.19 -3.80
N TRP A 493 44.48 -29.31 -3.17
CA TRP A 493 45.19 -29.97 -2.06
C TRP A 493 45.24 -31.51 -2.26
N PRO A 494 46.00 -32.01 -3.25
CA PRO A 494 46.05 -33.44 -3.56
C PRO A 494 46.66 -34.31 -2.44
N ASP A 495 47.49 -33.72 -1.57
CA ASP A 495 48.24 -34.43 -0.53
C ASP A 495 47.54 -34.49 0.84
N VAL A 496 46.35 -33.88 0.98
CA VAL A 496 45.56 -33.91 2.21
C VAL A 496 44.42 -34.91 2.05
N SER A 497 44.44 -36.01 2.80
CA SER A 497 43.34 -36.97 2.79
C SER A 497 42.05 -36.31 3.29
N THR A 498 41.07 -36.12 2.41
CA THR A 498 39.71 -35.71 2.77
C THR A 498 39.06 -36.86 3.55
N SER A 499 39.06 -36.77 4.88
CA SER A 499 38.39 -37.72 5.78
C SER A 499 36.92 -37.39 5.98
#